data_AF-A0A1V4S6Z4-F1
#
_entry.id   AF-A0A1V4S6Z4-F1
#
_cell.length_a   1.000
_cell.length_b   1.000
_cell.length_c   1.000
_cell.angle_alpha   90.00
_cell.angle_beta   90.00
_cell.angle_gamma   90.00
#
_symmetry.space_group_name_H-M   'P 1'
#
loop_
_entity.id
_entity.type
_entity.pdbx_description
1 polymer ?
#
loop_
_entity_poly.entity_id
_entity_poly.type
_entity_poly.pdbx_seq_one_letter_code
_entity_poly.pdbx_strand_id
1 'polypeptide(L)'
;MSLSKIISRLERELQVKTLTLGELTEIAEEEGLLLSSVVVAEAMVKEGKSYEEILSDVMGEFVHNMKALEIGLTKGRSFILGTVGSDLAKYGDDNVLINDSLINKALIYTLATEVGNHEIGLQPCAGTGDSCPYTGLIRALKEEGFSQEEIALAAALILKVGSIFRAGKQTTGCNMEGFGAGSAATAAALTDLRGGTPKQVAKAIVLAISPTIAVPCTPRVMAAGLCATHISGAILIGNQAANLILKTSLPVDIDVDVMIAMAARIHVEAAPVITAINLEYLEPYFQKKNQIEPFVDEDIRNSEKEKANRIKKRAREEIRNLISSSSPLTQVFGDVVVGGSSIAVGSPTNMARICHAMLSGEIKKIEIDLTVDLFSRRAINIPAILMGAIYGARTDDSEMYHKIFELPEIKNIEVKINKVDIPQVQRIRIEATETSAMVDAKNRGGGRVAIVDAQPSLKEALIAAERLGIEVVD
;
A
#
# COMPACT_ATOMS: atom_id res chain seq x y z
N MET A 1 30.00 5.91 20.38
CA MET A 1 30.93 6.71 19.53
C MET A 1 30.45 8.15 19.54
N SER A 2 31.32 9.17 19.61
CA SER A 2 30.89 10.54 19.91
C SER A 2 30.22 11.24 18.73
N LEU A 3 29.16 12.01 18.98
CA LEU A 3 28.48 12.88 18.00
C LEU A 3 29.45 13.77 17.21
N SER A 4 30.60 14.13 17.78
CA SER A 4 31.60 14.97 17.11
C SER A 4 32.16 14.37 15.82
N LYS A 5 32.38 13.05 15.76
CA LYS A 5 32.93 12.40 14.55
C LYS A 5 31.93 12.44 13.40
N ILE A 6 30.65 12.22 13.69
CA ILE A 6 29.61 12.22 12.67
C ILE A 6 29.28 13.64 12.18
N ILE A 7 29.33 14.63 13.06
CA ILE A 7 29.19 16.06 12.68
C ILE A 7 30.22 16.42 11.61
N SER A 8 31.51 16.13 11.82
CA SER A 8 32.56 16.45 10.84
C SER A 8 32.38 15.71 9.50
N ARG A 9 31.83 14.49 9.52
CA ARG A 9 31.49 13.75 8.29
C ARG A 9 30.33 14.44 7.56
N LEU A 10 29.25 14.76 8.28
CA LEU A 10 28.06 15.41 7.72
C LEU A 10 28.39 16.82 7.19
N GLU A 11 29.22 17.60 7.86
CA GLU A 11 29.72 18.90 7.36
C GLU A 11 30.35 18.78 5.98
N ARG A 12 31.20 17.76 5.78
CA ARG A 12 31.85 17.52 4.49
C ARG A 12 30.87 17.06 3.42
N GLU A 13 29.96 16.14 3.74
CA GLU A 13 29.02 15.61 2.76
C GLU A 13 27.95 16.63 2.34
N LEU A 14 27.43 17.41 3.30
CA LEU A 14 26.43 18.44 3.07
C LEU A 14 26.95 19.66 2.30
N GLN A 15 28.27 19.88 2.26
CA GLN A 15 28.89 20.87 1.37
C GLN A 15 28.78 20.48 -0.11
N VAL A 16 28.64 19.19 -0.42
CA VAL A 16 28.67 18.66 -1.79
C VAL A 16 27.27 18.35 -2.30
N LYS A 17 26.39 17.80 -1.45
CA LYS A 17 25.04 17.39 -1.85
C LYS A 17 24.04 17.44 -0.70
N THR A 18 22.76 17.49 -1.03
CA THR A 18 21.69 17.17 -0.07
C THR A 18 21.63 15.66 0.12
N LEU A 19 21.63 15.21 1.37
CA LEU A 19 21.55 13.78 1.70
C LEU A 19 20.11 13.26 1.63
N THR A 20 19.93 12.10 1.00
CA THR A 20 18.66 11.38 0.98
C THR A 20 18.42 10.60 2.28
N LEU A 21 17.24 9.99 2.43
CA LEU A 21 16.97 9.16 3.61
C LEU A 21 17.77 7.84 3.55
N GLY A 22 17.92 7.26 2.36
CA GLY A 22 18.79 6.10 2.13
C GLY A 22 20.25 6.39 2.48
N GLU A 23 20.80 7.53 2.04
CA GLU A 23 22.18 7.93 2.35
C GLU A 23 22.40 8.18 3.86
N LEU A 24 21.45 8.83 4.54
CA LEU A 24 21.51 8.97 6.00
C LEU A 24 21.45 7.62 6.72
N THR A 25 20.69 6.66 6.17
CA THR A 25 20.61 5.29 6.68
C THR A 25 21.95 4.57 6.55
N GLU A 26 22.63 4.71 5.41
CA GLU A 26 23.96 4.14 5.19
C GLU A 26 25.00 4.72 6.16
N ILE A 27 25.01 6.05 6.33
CA ILE A 27 25.89 6.73 7.28
C ILE A 27 25.63 6.22 8.71
N ALA A 28 24.36 6.09 9.11
CA ALA A 28 24.00 5.60 10.44
C ALA A 28 24.47 4.15 10.68
N GLU A 29 24.37 3.28 9.66
CA GLU A 29 24.85 1.90 9.72
C GLU A 29 26.37 1.82 9.85
N GLU A 30 27.11 2.57 9.04
CA GLU A 30 28.57 2.59 9.06
C GLU A 30 29.13 3.10 10.39
N GLU A 31 28.44 4.05 11.01
CA GLU A 31 28.85 4.63 12.29
C GLU A 31 28.26 3.89 13.50
N GLY A 32 27.38 2.90 13.30
CA GLY A 32 26.74 2.14 14.38
C GLY A 32 25.87 3.01 15.30
N LEU A 33 25.15 3.97 14.73
CA LEU A 33 24.27 4.90 15.43
C LEU A 33 22.81 4.66 15.04
N LEU A 34 21.88 5.08 15.90
CA LEU A 34 20.46 5.12 15.56
C LEU A 34 20.23 6.15 14.44
N LEU A 35 19.23 5.90 13.59
CA LEU A 35 18.93 6.80 12.48
C LEU A 35 18.44 8.16 13.01
N SER A 36 17.66 8.14 14.09
CA SER A 36 17.21 9.37 14.78
C SER A 36 18.37 10.27 15.21
N SER A 37 19.45 9.70 15.75
CA SER A 37 20.65 10.46 16.15
C SER A 37 21.36 11.09 14.96
N VAL A 38 21.45 10.39 13.83
CA VAL A 38 22.06 10.93 12.60
C VAL A 38 21.19 12.03 11.99
N VAL A 39 19.87 11.89 12.03
CA VAL A 39 18.92 12.94 11.61
C VAL A 39 19.08 14.20 12.45
N VAL A 40 19.22 14.07 13.78
CA VAL A 40 19.48 15.23 14.65
C VAL A 40 20.85 15.83 14.35
N ALA A 41 21.89 15.02 14.14
CA ALA A 41 23.21 15.52 13.77
C ALA A 41 23.21 16.27 12.41
N GLU A 42 22.41 15.80 11.44
CA GLU A 42 22.19 16.50 10.17
C GLU A 42 21.58 17.88 10.41
N ALA A 43 20.55 17.96 11.26
CA ALA A 43 19.90 19.23 11.62
C ALA A 43 20.84 20.18 12.35
N MET A 44 21.64 19.67 13.31
CA MET A 44 22.68 20.47 14.00
C MET A 44 23.63 21.15 13.00
N VAL A 45 24.11 20.39 12.01
CA VAL A 45 25.02 20.92 10.96
C VAL A 45 24.32 21.94 10.07
N LYS A 46 23.09 21.66 9.63
CA LYS A 46 22.35 22.56 8.71
C LYS A 46 21.89 23.85 9.37
N GLU A 47 21.54 23.80 10.65
CA GLU A 47 20.95 24.93 11.38
C GLU A 47 21.97 25.66 12.27
N GLY A 48 23.15 25.09 12.48
CA GLY A 48 24.19 25.67 13.34
C GLY A 48 23.78 25.72 14.83
N LYS A 49 22.96 24.76 15.27
CA LYS A 49 22.39 24.68 16.62
C LYS A 49 23.00 23.52 17.40
N SER A 50 22.98 23.64 18.73
CA SER A 50 23.35 22.54 19.63
C SER A 50 22.33 21.39 19.58
N TYR A 51 22.72 20.24 20.12
CA TYR A 51 21.86 19.06 20.20
C TYR A 51 20.59 19.37 21.00
N GLU A 52 20.73 20.01 22.15
CA GLU A 52 19.64 20.38 23.04
C GLU A 52 18.68 21.40 22.40
N GLU A 53 19.21 22.37 21.64
CA GLU A 53 18.40 23.33 20.88
C GLU A 53 17.58 22.63 19.79
N ILE A 54 18.18 21.72 19.02
CA ILE A 54 17.46 20.95 18.01
C ILE A 54 16.34 20.10 18.63
N LEU A 55 16.62 19.37 19.72
CA LEU A 55 15.59 18.57 20.39
C LEU A 55 14.45 19.44 20.94
N SER A 56 14.78 20.61 21.48
CA SER A 56 13.79 21.57 21.97
C SER A 56 12.91 22.10 20.82
N ASP A 57 13.53 22.52 19.71
CA ASP A 57 12.82 23.07 18.55
C ASP A 57 11.92 22.04 17.89
N VAL A 58 12.41 20.80 17.74
CA VAL A 58 11.61 19.65 17.26
C VAL A 58 10.36 19.44 18.11
N MET A 59 10.48 19.52 19.44
CA MET A 59 9.31 19.39 20.32
C MET A 59 8.40 20.62 20.26
N GLY A 60 8.96 21.80 19.96
CA GLY A 60 8.24 23.05 19.72
C GLY A 60 7.23 22.95 18.58
N GLU A 61 7.56 22.23 17.51
CA GLU A 61 6.68 22.02 16.34
C GLU A 61 5.36 21.30 16.69
N PHE A 62 5.30 20.60 17.83
CA PHE A 62 4.09 19.90 18.28
C PHE A 62 3.20 20.72 19.22
N VAL A 63 3.62 21.91 19.65
CA VAL A 63 2.91 22.67 20.70
C VAL A 63 1.49 23.05 20.29
N HIS A 64 1.28 23.54 19.06
CA HIS A 64 -0.08 23.85 18.57
C HIS A 64 -0.90 22.58 18.41
N ASN A 65 -0.31 21.53 17.85
CA ASN A 65 -1.01 20.28 17.58
C ASN A 65 -1.46 19.57 18.87
N MET A 66 -0.68 19.67 19.94
CA MET A 66 -1.07 19.18 21.27
C MET A 66 -2.31 19.94 21.80
N LYS A 67 -2.42 21.26 21.54
CA LYS A 67 -3.65 22.00 21.90
C LYS A 67 -4.86 21.52 21.11
N ALA A 68 -4.69 21.23 19.82
CA ALA A 68 -5.75 20.68 18.98
C ALA A 68 -6.20 19.30 19.49
N LEU A 69 -5.25 18.42 19.80
CA LEU A 69 -5.50 17.12 20.41
C LEU A 69 -6.33 17.25 21.70
N GLU A 70 -5.94 18.12 22.62
CA GLU A 70 -6.68 18.32 23.89
C GLU A 70 -8.11 18.83 23.66
N ILE A 71 -8.33 19.69 22.66
CA ILE A 71 -9.68 20.08 22.25
C ILE A 71 -10.47 18.86 21.77
N GLY A 72 -9.89 18.05 20.88
CA GLY A 72 -10.56 16.86 20.34
C GLY A 72 -10.83 15.76 21.36
N LEU A 73 -10.02 15.66 22.43
CA LEU A 73 -10.27 14.75 23.56
C LEU A 73 -11.41 15.19 24.47
N THR A 74 -11.70 16.50 24.50
CA THR A 74 -12.61 17.06 25.53
C THR A 74 -13.91 17.56 24.93
N LYS A 75 -13.86 18.65 24.15
CA LYS A 75 -15.04 19.44 23.75
C LYS A 75 -15.19 19.62 22.24
N GLY A 76 -14.20 19.21 21.46
CA GLY A 76 -14.18 19.40 20.01
C GLY A 76 -15.22 18.54 19.30
N ARG A 77 -15.68 19.02 18.13
CA ARG A 77 -16.63 18.30 17.29
C ARG A 77 -16.30 18.51 15.81
N SER A 78 -15.77 17.48 15.18
CA SER A 78 -15.52 17.50 13.73
C SER A 78 -16.83 17.46 12.96
N PHE A 79 -16.90 18.24 11.86
CA PHE A 79 -18.03 18.16 10.94
C PHE A 79 -18.13 16.75 10.31
N ILE A 80 -17.01 16.10 9.99
CA ILE A 80 -17.01 14.75 9.39
C ILE A 80 -16.86 13.61 10.39
N LEU A 81 -16.14 13.79 11.51
CA LEU A 81 -15.87 12.72 12.49
C LEU A 81 -16.69 12.81 13.77
N GLY A 82 -17.51 13.86 13.93
CA GLY A 82 -18.27 14.07 15.16
C GLY A 82 -17.36 14.20 16.38
N THR A 83 -17.71 13.48 17.46
CA THR A 83 -17.04 13.50 18.77
C THR A 83 -16.14 12.29 19.01
N VAL A 84 -15.71 11.58 17.95
CA VAL A 84 -14.99 10.29 18.06
C VAL A 84 -13.81 10.31 19.04
N GLY A 85 -13.05 11.41 19.11
CA GLY A 85 -11.93 11.56 20.04
C GLY A 85 -12.36 11.49 21.51
N SER A 86 -13.34 12.30 21.91
CA SER A 86 -13.85 12.33 23.28
C SER A 86 -14.71 11.11 23.61
N ASP A 87 -15.38 10.51 22.62
CA ASP A 87 -16.11 9.27 22.82
C ASP A 87 -15.18 8.13 23.18
N LEU A 88 -14.06 7.97 22.46
CA LEU A 88 -13.05 6.95 22.76
C LEU A 88 -12.31 7.23 24.07
N ALA A 89 -12.02 8.49 24.39
CA ALA A 89 -11.34 8.85 25.64
C ALA A 89 -12.15 8.52 26.90
N LYS A 90 -13.48 8.47 26.83
CA LYS A 90 -14.36 8.18 27.98
C LYS A 90 -14.28 6.74 28.47
N TYR A 91 -13.95 5.80 27.60
CA TYR A 91 -14.03 4.39 27.95
C TYR A 91 -12.79 3.85 28.68
N GLY A 92 -11.71 4.64 28.76
CA GLY A 92 -10.48 4.24 29.44
C GLY A 92 -9.98 2.87 28.99
N ASP A 93 -9.51 2.06 29.94
CA ASP A 93 -8.99 0.71 29.68
C ASP A 93 -10.09 -0.35 29.51
N ASP A 94 -11.36 -0.01 29.77
CA ASP A 94 -12.48 -0.96 29.74
C ASP A 94 -13.02 -1.22 28.33
N ASN A 95 -12.70 -0.37 27.34
CA ASN A 95 -13.11 -0.54 25.95
C ASN A 95 -12.02 -0.05 24.98
N VAL A 96 -10.97 -0.87 24.85
CA VAL A 96 -9.84 -0.57 23.97
C VAL A 96 -10.14 -0.90 22.50
N LEU A 97 -9.58 -0.11 21.58
CA LEU A 97 -9.60 -0.41 20.15
C LEU A 97 -8.66 -1.57 19.81
N ILE A 98 -7.56 -1.69 20.56
CA ILE A 98 -6.55 -2.73 20.39
C ILE A 98 -5.91 -3.05 21.74
N ASN A 99 -5.58 -4.31 21.98
CA ASN A 99 -4.97 -4.77 23.23
C ASN A 99 -3.44 -4.55 23.24
N ASP A 100 -3.03 -3.30 23.07
CA ASP A 100 -1.65 -2.78 23.19
C ASP A 100 -1.76 -1.32 23.67
N SER A 101 -1.25 -1.00 24.87
CA SER A 101 -1.47 0.30 25.52
C SER A 101 -0.97 1.47 24.67
N LEU A 102 0.29 1.41 24.22
CA LEU A 102 0.91 2.45 23.41
C LEU A 102 0.13 2.68 22.11
N ILE A 103 -0.18 1.58 21.41
CA ILE A 103 -0.86 1.67 20.11
C ILE A 103 -2.31 2.13 20.28
N ASN A 104 -3.02 1.64 21.29
CA ASN A 104 -4.38 2.08 21.59
C ASN A 104 -4.45 3.58 21.87
N LYS A 105 -3.57 4.08 22.74
CA LYS A 105 -3.45 5.51 23.03
C LYS A 105 -3.12 6.32 21.77
N ALA A 106 -2.15 5.87 20.99
CA ALA A 106 -1.76 6.54 19.74
C ALA A 106 -2.95 6.63 18.76
N LEU A 107 -3.78 5.59 18.62
CA LEU A 107 -4.99 5.62 17.79
C LEU A 107 -6.01 6.66 18.27
N ILE A 108 -6.30 6.67 19.58
CA ILE A 108 -7.27 7.60 20.18
C ILE A 108 -6.78 9.04 20.01
N TYR A 109 -5.52 9.31 20.34
CA TYR A 109 -4.93 10.65 20.23
C TYR A 109 -4.81 11.12 18.78
N THR A 110 -4.58 10.21 17.84
CA THR A 110 -4.60 10.53 16.41
C THR A 110 -5.99 11.01 15.97
N LEU A 111 -7.05 10.31 16.36
CA LEU A 111 -8.43 10.69 16.05
C LEU A 111 -8.84 11.98 16.77
N ALA A 112 -8.43 12.16 18.02
CA ALA A 112 -8.66 13.39 18.76
C ALA A 112 -7.94 14.58 18.10
N THR A 113 -6.69 14.40 17.66
CA THR A 113 -5.95 15.44 16.93
C THR A 113 -6.68 15.84 15.65
N GLU A 114 -7.24 14.88 14.91
CA GLU A 114 -8.03 15.16 13.71
C GLU A 114 -9.37 15.85 14.02
N VAL A 115 -10.00 15.57 15.15
CA VAL A 115 -11.16 16.36 15.61
C VAL A 115 -10.72 17.79 15.92
N GLY A 116 -9.61 17.97 16.63
CA GLY A 116 -9.04 19.29 16.93
C GLY A 116 -8.64 20.09 15.69
N ASN A 117 -8.12 19.41 14.67
CA ASN A 117 -7.78 19.99 13.37
C ASN A 117 -8.98 20.71 12.74
N HIS A 118 -10.15 20.08 12.80
CA HIS A 118 -11.38 20.66 12.25
C HIS A 118 -11.90 21.86 13.06
N GLU A 119 -11.45 22.03 14.30
CA GLU A 119 -11.87 23.11 15.20
C GLU A 119 -10.91 24.30 15.16
N ILE A 120 -9.59 24.04 15.26
CA ILE A 120 -8.57 25.08 15.41
C ILE A 120 -7.40 24.97 14.41
N GLY A 121 -7.45 24.01 13.49
CA GLY A 121 -6.37 23.71 12.56
C GLY A 121 -5.18 23.01 13.21
N LEU A 122 -4.22 22.59 12.38
CA LEU A 122 -2.93 22.04 12.79
C LEU A 122 -1.78 22.78 12.09
N GLN A 123 -0.56 22.63 12.62
CA GLN A 123 0.68 22.89 11.90
C GLN A 123 0.96 21.68 10.99
N PRO A 124 0.80 21.81 9.66
CA PRO A 124 0.95 20.69 8.74
C PRO A 124 2.43 20.40 8.47
N CYS A 125 2.82 19.12 8.52
CA CYS A 125 4.11 18.70 7.98
C CYS A 125 3.95 18.44 6.48
N ALA A 126 3.30 17.34 6.06
CA ALA A 126 2.99 16.99 4.68
C ALA A 126 1.60 17.42 4.18
N GLY A 127 0.79 18.07 5.01
CA GLY A 127 -0.62 18.32 4.74
C GLY A 127 -1.43 18.41 6.02
N THR A 128 -2.76 18.49 5.90
CA THR A 128 -3.61 18.70 7.06
C THR A 128 -3.76 17.46 7.95
N GLY A 129 -3.57 16.24 7.40
CA GLY A 129 -3.91 14.99 8.08
C GLY A 129 -2.74 14.16 8.63
N ASP A 130 -1.50 14.37 8.17
CA ASP A 130 -0.28 13.66 8.61
C ASP A 130 0.22 14.11 9.98
N SER A 131 0.03 15.37 10.34
CA SER A 131 0.34 15.86 11.68
C SER A 131 -0.51 15.18 12.78
N CYS A 132 -1.66 14.59 12.43
CA CYS A 132 -2.53 13.87 13.36
C CYS A 132 -1.88 12.58 13.92
N PRO A 133 -1.45 11.61 13.10
CA PRO A 133 -0.75 10.42 13.59
C PRO A 133 0.58 10.77 14.28
N TYR A 134 1.28 11.82 13.82
CA TYR A 134 2.52 12.26 14.45
C TYR A 134 2.28 12.73 15.88
N THR A 135 1.32 13.65 16.06
CA THR A 135 0.97 14.19 17.38
C THR A 135 0.38 13.11 18.28
N GLY A 136 -0.47 12.23 17.73
CA GLY A 136 -1.06 11.12 18.45
C GLY A 136 -0.01 10.16 19.01
N LEU A 137 0.97 9.78 18.19
CA LEU A 137 2.08 8.93 18.61
C LEU A 137 2.95 9.61 19.68
N ILE A 138 3.34 10.88 19.47
CA ILE A 138 4.16 11.62 20.44
C ILE A 138 3.42 11.78 21.78
N ARG A 139 2.11 12.03 21.78
CA ARG A 139 1.30 12.10 23.02
C ARG A 139 1.28 10.75 23.72
N ALA A 140 1.11 9.65 22.97
CA ALA A 140 1.10 8.31 23.54
C ALA A 140 2.45 7.93 24.16
N LEU A 141 3.57 8.21 23.47
CA LEU A 141 4.91 7.97 24.00
C LEU A 141 5.17 8.73 25.31
N LYS A 142 4.71 9.98 25.42
CA LYS A 142 4.79 10.76 26.67
C LYS A 142 4.06 10.08 27.83
N GLU A 143 2.92 9.45 27.58
CA GLU A 143 2.13 8.80 28.64
C GLU A 143 2.60 7.38 28.97
N GLU A 144 3.30 6.72 28.06
CA GLU A 144 3.90 5.39 28.28
C GLU A 144 5.26 5.46 29.00
N GLY A 145 5.71 6.66 29.39
CA GLY A 145 6.89 6.83 30.25
C GLY A 145 8.23 6.82 29.53
N PHE A 146 8.27 6.99 28.21
CA PHE A 146 9.51 7.21 27.48
C PHE A 146 10.20 8.50 27.93
N SER A 147 11.53 8.53 27.89
CA SER A 147 12.30 9.71 28.28
C SER A 147 12.09 10.88 27.29
N GLN A 148 12.31 12.11 27.76
CA GLN A 148 12.17 13.29 26.91
C GLN A 148 13.10 13.24 25.68
N GLU A 149 14.31 12.71 25.85
CA GLU A 149 15.27 12.55 24.76
C GLU A 149 14.80 11.51 23.74
N GLU A 150 14.32 10.34 24.16
CA GLU A 150 13.77 9.31 23.26
C GLU A 150 12.59 9.86 22.46
N ILE A 151 11.70 10.61 23.11
CA ILE A 151 10.53 11.22 22.46
C ILE A 151 10.97 12.28 21.44
N ALA A 152 11.96 13.11 21.77
CA ALA A 152 12.47 14.14 20.87
C ALA A 152 13.22 13.53 19.67
N LEU A 153 13.99 12.45 19.86
CA LEU A 153 14.63 11.70 18.79
C LEU A 153 13.61 11.05 17.84
N ALA A 154 12.55 10.43 18.39
CA ALA A 154 11.45 9.90 17.61
C ALA A 154 10.72 11.00 16.83
N ALA A 155 10.47 12.15 17.47
CA ALA A 155 9.86 13.31 16.84
C ALA A 155 10.73 13.86 15.69
N ALA A 156 12.05 13.94 15.85
CA ALA A 156 12.98 14.39 14.82
C ALA A 156 12.92 13.47 13.59
N LEU A 157 12.91 12.15 13.82
CA LEU A 157 12.77 11.16 12.73
C LEU A 157 11.41 11.25 12.03
N ILE A 158 10.33 11.44 12.80
CA ILE A 158 8.97 11.67 12.25
C ILE A 158 8.96 12.91 11.35
N LEU A 159 9.49 14.04 11.83
CA LEU A 159 9.53 15.28 11.07
C LEU A 159 10.43 15.18 9.84
N LYS A 160 11.56 14.47 9.92
CA LYS A 160 12.41 14.20 8.75
C LYS A 160 11.63 13.45 7.67
N VAL A 161 10.98 12.34 8.02
CA VAL A 161 10.16 11.58 7.07
C VAL A 161 9.00 12.44 6.55
N GLY A 162 8.24 13.08 7.43
CA GLY A 162 7.12 13.94 7.06
C GLY A 162 7.51 15.09 6.13
N SER A 163 8.69 15.69 6.31
CA SER A 163 9.19 16.77 5.46
C SER A 163 9.43 16.34 4.01
N ILE A 164 9.85 15.09 3.80
CA ILE A 164 10.02 14.50 2.46
C ILE A 164 8.65 14.33 1.79
N PHE A 165 7.68 13.79 2.54
CA PHE A 165 6.31 13.63 2.05
C PHE A 165 5.65 14.97 1.74
N ARG A 166 5.90 16.01 2.55
CA ARG A 166 5.47 17.39 2.27
C ARG A 166 5.94 17.87 0.92
N ALA A 167 7.24 17.73 0.65
CA ALA A 167 7.84 18.19 -0.59
C ALA A 167 7.31 17.41 -1.80
N GLY A 168 7.00 16.12 -1.64
CA GLY A 168 6.47 15.27 -2.71
C GLY A 168 4.97 15.42 -2.97
N LYS A 169 4.21 16.02 -2.05
CA LYS A 169 2.77 16.21 -2.21
C LYS A 169 2.47 17.38 -3.17
N GLN A 170 1.69 17.08 -4.21
CA GLN A 170 1.33 18.04 -5.27
C GLN A 170 -0.16 17.99 -5.65
N THR A 171 -0.91 16.99 -5.19
CA THR A 171 -2.33 16.76 -5.51
C THR A 171 -3.12 16.32 -4.26
N THR A 172 -4.35 15.84 -4.43
CA THR A 172 -5.31 15.51 -3.35
C THR A 172 -5.31 14.02 -2.94
N GLY A 173 -4.14 13.39 -2.86
CA GLY A 173 -3.97 12.01 -2.42
C GLY A 173 -3.56 11.86 -0.95
N CYS A 174 -4.16 10.91 -0.22
CA CYS A 174 -3.85 10.64 1.19
C CYS A 174 -2.56 9.79 1.34
N ASN A 175 -2.04 9.28 0.21
CA ASN A 175 -0.77 8.57 0.12
C ASN A 175 0.42 9.46 0.46
N MET A 176 0.31 10.79 0.26
CA MET A 176 1.33 11.77 0.64
C MET A 176 0.92 12.62 1.86
N GLU A 177 -0.13 12.22 2.58
CA GLU A 177 -0.66 12.93 3.77
C GLU A 177 -0.87 11.93 4.93
N GLY A 178 -2.03 12.01 5.60
CA GLY A 178 -2.36 11.32 6.82
C GLY A 178 -2.15 9.82 6.82
N PHE A 179 -2.47 9.13 5.71
CA PHE A 179 -2.32 7.68 5.70
C PHE A 179 -0.89 7.27 5.33
N GLY A 180 -0.36 7.72 4.18
CA GLY A 180 0.96 7.28 3.73
C GLY A 180 2.12 7.92 4.49
N ALA A 181 2.13 9.25 4.64
CA ALA A 181 3.17 9.94 5.41
C ALA A 181 3.07 9.59 6.90
N GLY A 182 1.83 9.44 7.41
CA GLY A 182 1.54 8.90 8.74
C GLY A 182 2.19 7.54 8.98
N SER A 183 1.88 6.58 8.12
CA SER A 183 2.36 5.19 8.25
C SER A 183 3.87 5.10 8.18
N ALA A 184 4.49 5.80 7.22
CA ALA A 184 5.94 5.83 7.05
C ALA A 184 6.65 6.40 8.28
N ALA A 185 6.19 7.53 8.81
CA ALA A 185 6.83 8.14 9.98
C ALA A 185 6.61 7.32 11.25
N THR A 186 5.42 6.72 11.44
CA THR A 186 5.17 5.80 12.56
C THR A 186 6.07 4.57 12.47
N ALA A 187 6.25 3.98 11.28
CA ALA A 187 7.16 2.86 11.08
C ALA A 187 8.61 3.24 11.39
N ALA A 188 9.03 4.44 10.98
CA ALA A 188 10.37 4.94 11.25
C ALA A 188 10.63 5.06 12.76
N ALA A 189 9.77 5.82 13.46
CA ALA A 189 9.90 6.08 14.89
C ALA A 189 9.80 4.81 15.73
N LEU A 190 8.81 3.95 15.49
CA LEU A 190 8.63 2.73 16.29
C LEU A 190 9.75 1.72 16.05
N THR A 191 10.29 1.63 14.83
CA THR A 191 11.43 0.72 14.58
C THR A 191 12.69 1.20 15.28
N ASP A 192 12.99 2.50 15.18
CA ASP A 192 14.18 3.11 15.80
C ASP A 192 14.11 3.05 17.34
N LEU A 193 12.96 3.44 17.93
CA LEU A 193 12.70 3.36 19.39
C LEU A 193 12.78 1.94 19.95
N ARG A 194 12.48 0.92 19.14
CA ARG A 194 12.55 -0.49 19.55
C ARG A 194 13.94 -1.10 19.34
N GLY A 195 14.94 -0.27 19.04
CA GLY A 195 16.33 -0.69 18.87
C GLY A 195 16.63 -1.36 17.52
N GLY A 196 15.80 -1.10 16.50
CA GLY A 196 16.10 -1.56 15.14
C GLY A 196 17.34 -0.87 14.57
N THR A 197 18.10 -1.59 13.73
CA THR A 197 19.20 -0.96 12.99
C THR A 197 18.67 0.04 11.96
N PRO A 198 19.46 1.02 11.49
CA PRO A 198 18.99 1.97 10.49
C PRO A 198 18.45 1.29 9.22
N LYS A 199 19.05 0.17 8.75
CA LYS A 199 18.49 -0.62 7.65
C LYS A 199 17.11 -1.19 7.97
N GLN A 200 16.89 -1.65 9.20
CA GLN A 200 15.57 -2.09 9.63
C GLN A 200 14.56 -0.94 9.62
N VAL A 201 14.96 0.26 10.05
CA VAL A 201 14.12 1.47 9.97
C VAL A 201 13.71 1.77 8.52
N ALA A 202 14.68 1.79 7.60
CA ALA A 202 14.41 2.00 6.17
C ALA A 202 13.48 0.92 5.58
N LYS A 203 13.71 -0.36 5.90
CA LYS A 203 12.83 -1.46 5.45
C LYS A 203 11.41 -1.35 6.01
N ALA A 204 11.25 -0.89 7.25
CA ALA A 204 9.94 -0.69 7.86
C ALA A 204 9.19 0.46 7.17
N ILE A 205 9.88 1.54 6.80
CA ILE A 205 9.30 2.63 6.00
C ILE A 205 8.80 2.09 4.66
N VAL A 206 9.63 1.30 3.96
CA VAL A 206 9.24 0.67 2.69
C VAL A 206 7.96 -0.15 2.84
N LEU A 207 7.89 -1.03 3.84
CA LEU A 207 6.68 -1.83 4.09
C LEU A 207 5.45 -0.97 4.42
N ALA A 208 5.62 0.12 5.16
CA ALA A 208 4.53 1.01 5.54
C ALA A 208 3.99 1.83 4.36
N ILE A 209 4.84 2.15 3.38
CA ILE A 209 4.42 2.83 2.14
C ILE A 209 3.64 1.87 1.24
N SER A 210 4.02 0.59 1.18
CA SER A 210 3.43 -0.40 0.25
C SER A 210 1.90 -0.41 0.18
N PRO A 211 1.14 -0.50 1.29
CA PRO A 211 -0.33 -0.49 1.24
C PRO A 211 -0.92 0.92 1.05
N THR A 212 -0.11 1.97 1.09
CA THR A 212 -0.56 3.38 1.06
C THR A 212 -0.23 4.12 -0.24
N ILE A 213 0.46 3.48 -1.21
CA ILE A 213 0.99 4.12 -2.44
C ILE A 213 -0.04 4.94 -3.25
N ALA A 214 -1.29 4.51 -3.36
CA ALA A 214 -2.30 5.10 -4.25
C ALA A 214 -3.65 5.34 -3.56
N VAL A 215 -3.62 5.83 -2.32
CA VAL A 215 -4.84 6.07 -1.54
C VAL A 215 -5.39 7.50 -1.76
N PRO A 216 -6.70 7.66 -2.01
CA PRO A 216 -7.30 8.98 -2.28
C PRO A 216 -7.49 9.81 -1.01
N CYS A 217 -7.51 11.15 -1.15
CA CYS A 217 -7.96 12.08 -0.10
C CYS A 217 -9.29 12.77 -0.44
N THR A 218 -9.30 13.75 -1.34
CA THR A 218 -10.45 14.64 -1.58
C THR A 218 -11.38 14.05 -2.64
N PRO A 219 -12.38 13.24 -2.25
CA PRO A 219 -13.65 13.73 -1.70
C PRO A 219 -14.09 13.02 -0.41
N ARG A 220 -13.28 12.07 0.04
CA ARG A 220 -13.57 11.21 1.18
C ARG A 220 -13.60 12.01 2.48
N VAL A 221 -12.79 13.05 2.59
CA VAL A 221 -12.80 14.02 3.70
C VAL A 221 -14.05 14.90 3.73
N MET A 222 -14.88 14.90 2.68
CA MET A 222 -16.16 15.62 2.66
C MET A 222 -17.35 14.72 3.04
N ALA A 223 -17.15 13.40 3.02
CA ALA A 223 -18.11 12.41 3.46
C ALA A 223 -17.87 12.05 4.93
N ALA A 224 -18.96 11.98 5.71
CA ALA A 224 -18.87 11.71 7.14
C ALA A 224 -18.19 10.35 7.44
N GLY A 225 -17.31 10.35 8.44
CA GLY A 225 -16.66 9.17 9.01
C GLY A 225 -15.52 8.58 8.19
N LEU A 226 -15.43 8.85 6.89
CA LEU A 226 -14.51 8.10 6.04
C LEU A 226 -13.03 8.44 6.29
N CYS A 227 -12.69 9.59 6.88
CA CYS A 227 -11.28 9.91 7.21
C CYS A 227 -10.72 9.04 8.37
N ALA A 228 -11.58 8.61 9.30
CA ALA A 228 -11.15 8.06 10.60
C ALA A 228 -10.16 6.89 10.47
N THR A 229 -10.48 5.88 9.67
CA THR A 229 -9.65 4.68 9.54
C THR A 229 -8.38 4.88 8.72
N HIS A 230 -8.29 5.92 7.90
CA HIS A 230 -7.03 6.26 7.21
C HIS A 230 -6.03 6.88 8.18
N ILE A 231 -6.48 7.89 8.92
CA ILE A 231 -5.60 8.63 9.84
C ILE A 231 -5.18 7.73 11.01
N SER A 232 -6.12 7.03 11.66
CA SER A 232 -5.76 6.09 12.73
C SER A 232 -5.08 4.83 12.20
N GLY A 233 -5.47 4.35 11.01
CA GLY A 233 -4.85 3.21 10.36
C GLY A 233 -3.37 3.42 10.06
N ALA A 234 -2.92 4.67 9.93
CA ALA A 234 -1.50 4.99 9.80
C ALA A 234 -0.66 4.44 10.97
N ILE A 235 -1.18 4.53 12.19
CA ILE A 235 -0.53 3.98 13.39
C ILE A 235 -0.43 2.45 13.29
N LEU A 236 -1.51 1.79 12.85
CA LEU A 236 -1.56 0.33 12.72
C LEU A 236 -0.59 -0.17 11.66
N ILE A 237 -0.60 0.42 10.46
CA ILE A 237 0.29 0.04 9.37
C ILE A 237 1.75 0.30 9.75
N GLY A 238 2.05 1.45 10.34
CA GLY A 238 3.41 1.75 10.79
C GLY A 238 3.90 0.78 11.86
N ASN A 239 3.07 0.48 12.86
CA ASN A 239 3.39 -0.50 13.91
C ASN A 239 3.53 -1.93 13.36
N GLN A 240 2.69 -2.32 12.40
CA GLN A 240 2.77 -3.63 11.76
C GLN A 240 4.07 -3.77 10.96
N ALA A 241 4.42 -2.76 10.16
CA ALA A 241 5.67 -2.74 9.40
C ALA A 241 6.90 -2.85 10.31
N ALA A 242 6.94 -2.07 11.40
CA ALA A 242 8.00 -2.15 12.39
C ALA A 242 8.11 -3.56 13.00
N ASN A 243 6.99 -4.15 13.44
CA ASN A 243 6.99 -5.49 14.02
C ASN A 243 7.42 -6.58 13.04
N LEU A 244 6.97 -6.53 11.77
CA LEU A 244 7.37 -7.51 10.75
C LEU A 244 8.88 -7.47 10.53
N ILE A 245 9.49 -6.29 10.43
CA ILE A 245 10.94 -6.16 10.24
C ILE A 245 11.73 -6.57 11.49
N LEU A 246 11.26 -6.22 12.68
CA LEU A 246 12.00 -6.50 13.91
C LEU A 246 11.90 -7.96 14.37
N LYS A 247 10.80 -8.65 14.04
CA LYS A 247 10.47 -9.97 14.59
C LYS A 247 10.57 -11.12 13.59
N THR A 248 10.90 -10.84 12.34
CA THR A 248 10.94 -11.87 11.28
C THR A 248 12.14 -11.68 10.36
N SER A 249 12.43 -12.70 9.54
CA SER A 249 13.41 -12.64 8.46
C SER A 249 12.79 -12.23 7.12
N LEU A 250 11.67 -11.49 7.13
CA LEU A 250 10.97 -11.05 5.92
C LEU A 250 11.94 -10.29 4.98
N PRO A 251 12.17 -10.78 3.75
CA PRO A 251 13.03 -10.07 2.81
C PRO A 251 12.35 -8.79 2.32
N VAL A 252 13.05 -7.68 2.47
CA VAL A 252 12.69 -6.36 1.93
C VAL A 252 13.97 -5.77 1.36
N ASP A 253 14.05 -5.79 0.04
CA ASP A 253 15.26 -5.43 -0.74
C ASP A 253 15.03 -4.19 -1.60
N ILE A 254 13.86 -3.55 -1.49
CA ILE A 254 13.55 -2.29 -2.17
C ILE A 254 14.23 -1.17 -1.38
N ASP A 255 14.98 -0.34 -2.08
CA ASP A 255 15.58 0.87 -1.52
C ASP A 255 14.52 1.90 -1.07
N VAL A 256 14.77 2.56 0.06
CA VAL A 256 13.79 3.48 0.67
C VAL A 256 13.56 4.73 -0.17
N ASP A 257 14.59 5.25 -0.83
CA ASP A 257 14.46 6.44 -1.69
C ASP A 257 13.70 6.08 -2.97
N VAL A 258 13.93 4.88 -3.53
CA VAL A 258 13.13 4.35 -4.64
C VAL A 258 11.65 4.26 -4.27
N MET A 259 11.34 3.74 -3.09
CA MET A 259 9.96 3.58 -2.62
C MET A 259 9.26 4.94 -2.43
N ILE A 260 9.94 5.90 -1.81
CA ILE A 260 9.41 7.25 -1.58
C ILE A 260 9.22 7.99 -2.92
N ALA A 261 10.21 7.93 -3.82
CA ALA A 261 10.12 8.57 -5.13
C ALA A 261 8.97 7.99 -5.97
N MET A 262 8.77 6.66 -5.92
CA MET A 262 7.63 6.02 -6.57
C MET A 262 6.29 6.50 -5.99
N ALA A 263 6.16 6.58 -4.66
CA ALA A 263 4.94 7.07 -4.02
C ALA A 263 4.62 8.53 -4.41
N ALA A 264 5.62 9.40 -4.42
CA ALA A 264 5.47 10.79 -4.86
C ALA A 264 5.08 10.89 -6.35
N ARG A 265 5.66 10.05 -7.21
CA ARG A 265 5.29 10.01 -8.63
C ARG A 265 3.85 9.55 -8.86
N ILE A 266 3.43 8.48 -8.18
CA ILE A 266 2.06 7.96 -8.26
C ILE A 266 1.05 8.99 -7.74
N HIS A 267 1.41 9.78 -6.73
CA HIS A 267 0.60 10.89 -6.25
C HIS A 267 0.30 11.93 -7.34
N VAL A 268 1.26 12.21 -8.22
CA VAL A 268 1.06 13.15 -9.33
C VAL A 268 0.27 12.49 -10.46
N GLU A 269 0.62 11.26 -10.83
CA GLU A 269 0.08 10.63 -12.04
C GLU A 269 -1.29 9.95 -11.82
N ALA A 270 -1.49 9.24 -10.72
CA ALA A 270 -2.68 8.43 -10.50
C ALA A 270 -3.74 9.10 -9.60
N ALA A 271 -3.32 9.89 -8.60
CA ALA A 271 -4.27 10.46 -7.64
C ALA A 271 -5.36 11.33 -8.29
N PRO A 272 -5.10 12.17 -9.34
CA PRO A 272 -6.15 12.92 -10.01
C PRO A 272 -7.24 12.03 -10.61
N VAL A 273 -6.86 10.90 -11.21
CA VAL A 273 -7.79 9.93 -11.81
C VAL A 273 -8.66 9.28 -10.73
N ILE A 274 -8.04 8.84 -9.64
CA ILE A 274 -8.74 8.22 -8.50
C ILE A 274 -9.70 9.23 -7.85
N THR A 275 -9.23 10.47 -7.66
CA THR A 275 -10.04 11.57 -7.11
C THR A 275 -11.26 11.87 -7.97
N ALA A 276 -11.11 11.92 -9.29
CA ALA A 276 -12.22 12.15 -10.21
C ALA A 276 -13.32 11.09 -10.09
N ILE A 277 -12.94 9.80 -10.03
CA ILE A 277 -13.88 8.69 -9.85
C ILE A 277 -14.56 8.79 -8.49
N ASN A 278 -13.80 9.05 -7.42
CA ASN A 278 -14.38 9.19 -6.09
C ASN A 278 -15.37 10.35 -6.00
N LEU A 279 -15.08 11.48 -6.66
CA LEU A 279 -15.97 12.65 -6.70
C LEU A 279 -17.31 12.26 -7.33
N GLU A 280 -17.27 11.51 -8.44
CA GLU A 280 -18.47 11.05 -9.14
C GLU A 280 -19.41 10.27 -8.23
N TYR A 281 -18.89 9.38 -7.37
CA TYR A 281 -19.73 8.53 -6.51
C TYR A 281 -20.04 9.16 -5.14
N LEU A 282 -19.14 9.98 -4.58
CA LEU A 282 -19.25 10.47 -3.19
C LEU A 282 -19.86 11.87 -3.07
N GLU A 283 -19.85 12.68 -4.13
CA GLU A 283 -20.42 14.04 -4.11
C GLU A 283 -21.85 14.13 -3.55
N PRO A 284 -22.77 13.18 -3.86
CA PRO A 284 -24.10 13.15 -3.25
C PRO A 284 -24.15 13.07 -1.72
N TYR A 285 -23.06 12.63 -1.09
CA TYR A 285 -22.95 12.39 0.34
C TYR A 285 -22.18 13.49 1.08
N PHE A 286 -21.74 14.54 0.37
CA PHE A 286 -21.05 15.65 1.03
C PHE A 286 -22.00 16.41 1.93
N GLN A 287 -21.47 16.81 3.08
CA GLN A 287 -22.25 17.60 4.01
C GLN A 287 -22.56 18.97 3.44
N LYS A 288 -23.85 19.27 3.37
CA LYS A 288 -24.38 20.58 2.99
C LYS A 288 -24.71 21.37 4.25
N LYS A 289 -24.31 22.64 4.29
CA LYS A 289 -24.65 23.52 5.41
C LYS A 289 -25.95 24.24 5.09
N ASN A 290 -26.98 24.05 5.91
CA ASN A 290 -28.28 24.72 5.75
C ASN A 290 -28.18 26.24 5.69
N GLN A 291 -27.14 26.83 6.29
CA GLN A 291 -26.87 28.26 6.22
C GLN A 291 -26.32 28.71 4.86
N ILE A 292 -25.75 27.79 4.07
CA ILE A 292 -25.14 28.06 2.76
C ILE A 292 -26.10 27.74 1.61
N GLU A 293 -26.91 26.68 1.74
CA GLU A 293 -27.85 26.25 0.68
C GLU A 293 -28.81 27.33 0.14
N PRO A 294 -29.24 28.37 0.91
CA PRO A 294 -30.03 29.47 0.36
C PRO A 294 -29.28 30.35 -0.66
N PHE A 295 -27.94 30.33 -0.67
CA PHE A 295 -27.12 31.08 -1.62
C PHE A 295 -26.80 30.27 -2.90
N VAL A 296 -27.23 29.01 -2.96
CA VAL A 296 -27.07 28.14 -4.13
C VAL A 296 -28.36 28.17 -4.94
N ASP A 297 -28.22 28.35 -6.25
CA ASP A 297 -29.32 28.37 -7.21
C ASP A 297 -30.23 27.13 -7.03
N GLU A 298 -31.55 27.32 -7.14
CA GLU A 298 -32.53 26.26 -6.94
C GLU A 298 -32.41 25.16 -7.99
N ASP A 299 -32.12 25.50 -9.24
CA ASP A 299 -31.94 24.53 -10.33
C ASP A 299 -30.69 23.68 -10.08
N ILE A 300 -29.61 24.27 -9.54
CA ILE A 300 -28.41 23.54 -9.14
C ILE A 300 -28.74 22.55 -8.02
N ARG A 301 -29.44 22.98 -6.96
CA ARG A 301 -29.81 22.11 -5.83
C ARG A 301 -30.72 20.96 -6.26
N ASN A 302 -31.65 21.21 -7.18
CA ASN A 302 -32.53 20.18 -7.74
C ASN A 302 -31.75 19.19 -8.61
N SER A 303 -30.86 19.68 -9.48
CA SER A 303 -29.97 18.86 -10.30
C SER A 303 -29.07 17.94 -9.45
N GLU A 304 -28.51 18.45 -8.35
CA GLU A 304 -27.71 17.64 -7.42
C GLU A 304 -28.52 16.52 -6.75
N LYS A 305 -29.77 16.79 -6.34
CA LYS A 305 -30.68 15.76 -5.79
C LYS A 305 -31.00 14.67 -6.82
N GLU A 306 -31.26 15.05 -8.07
CA GLU A 306 -31.50 14.09 -9.15
C GLU A 306 -30.25 13.28 -9.47
N LYS A 307 -29.07 13.91 -9.49
CA LYS A 307 -27.77 13.25 -9.66
C LYS A 307 -27.53 12.20 -8.57
N ALA A 308 -27.81 12.53 -7.31
CA ALA A 308 -27.71 11.61 -6.17
C ALA A 308 -28.55 10.33 -6.36
N ASN A 309 -29.81 10.48 -6.77
CA ASN A 309 -30.69 9.35 -7.03
C ASN A 309 -30.21 8.49 -8.21
N ARG A 310 -29.72 9.13 -9.29
CA ARG A 310 -29.14 8.43 -10.45
C ARG A 310 -27.90 7.63 -10.08
N ILE A 311 -26.95 8.21 -9.34
CA ILE A 311 -25.74 7.52 -8.87
C ILE A 311 -26.10 6.30 -8.02
N LYS A 312 -27.04 6.44 -7.07
CA LYS A 312 -27.49 5.32 -6.24
C LYS A 312 -28.11 4.18 -7.06
N LYS A 313 -28.87 4.50 -8.11
CA LYS A 313 -29.46 3.50 -9.01
C LYS A 313 -28.37 2.80 -9.83
N ARG A 314 -27.48 3.57 -10.46
CA ARG A 314 -26.35 3.07 -11.25
C ARG A 314 -25.44 2.18 -10.41
N ALA A 315 -25.03 2.62 -9.22
CA ALA A 315 -24.19 1.83 -8.33
C ALA A 315 -24.83 0.48 -7.96
N ARG A 316 -26.16 0.45 -7.75
CA ARG A 316 -26.87 -0.82 -7.50
C ARG A 316 -26.89 -1.73 -8.73
N GLU A 317 -27.02 -1.19 -9.94
CA GLU A 317 -26.96 -1.97 -11.17
C GLU A 317 -25.55 -2.54 -11.42
N GLU A 318 -24.51 -1.72 -11.21
CA GLU A 318 -23.11 -2.16 -11.28
C GLU A 318 -22.82 -3.28 -10.27
N ILE A 319 -23.23 -3.13 -9.01
CA ILE A 319 -23.06 -4.17 -7.98
C ILE A 319 -23.89 -5.42 -8.32
N ARG A 320 -25.10 -5.30 -8.90
CA ARG A 320 -25.88 -6.47 -9.34
C ARG A 320 -25.13 -7.28 -10.40
N ASN A 321 -24.48 -6.62 -11.36
CA ASN A 321 -23.69 -7.30 -12.39
C ASN A 321 -22.46 -8.03 -11.79
N LEU A 322 -21.83 -7.43 -10.76
CA LEU A 322 -20.76 -8.10 -10.01
C LEU A 322 -21.27 -9.31 -9.22
N ILE A 323 -22.41 -9.19 -8.54
CA ILE A 323 -23.01 -10.29 -7.77
C ILE A 323 -23.50 -11.40 -8.70
N SER A 324 -24.09 -11.08 -9.85
CA SER A 324 -24.56 -12.10 -10.80
C SER A 324 -23.44 -12.94 -11.40
N SER A 325 -22.20 -12.43 -11.39
CA SER A 325 -20.99 -13.14 -11.81
C SER A 325 -20.19 -13.71 -10.62
N SER A 326 -20.69 -13.57 -9.39
CA SER A 326 -20.05 -14.13 -8.20
C SER A 326 -20.45 -15.58 -7.96
N SER A 327 -19.51 -16.39 -7.50
CA SER A 327 -19.75 -17.80 -7.17
C SER A 327 -20.70 -17.96 -5.98
N PRO A 328 -21.42 -19.09 -5.87
CA PRO A 328 -22.18 -19.43 -4.67
C PRO A 328 -21.33 -19.37 -3.40
N LEU A 329 -21.95 -19.06 -2.26
CA LEU A 329 -21.26 -18.84 -0.98
C LEU A 329 -20.33 -20.01 -0.56
N THR A 330 -20.69 -21.25 -0.89
CA THR A 330 -19.91 -22.45 -0.56
C THR A 330 -18.80 -22.76 -1.58
N GLN A 331 -18.65 -21.94 -2.62
CA GLN A 331 -17.71 -22.12 -3.75
C GLN A 331 -17.02 -20.80 -4.12
N VAL A 332 -16.86 -19.87 -3.17
CA VAL A 332 -16.25 -18.55 -3.40
C VAL A 332 -14.73 -18.66 -3.59
N PHE A 333 -14.09 -19.63 -2.94
CA PHE A 333 -12.66 -19.89 -3.13
C PHE A 333 -12.46 -20.72 -4.40
N GLY A 334 -11.59 -20.23 -5.29
CA GLY A 334 -11.12 -21.01 -6.44
C GLY A 334 -10.14 -22.10 -6.04
N ASP A 335 -9.59 -22.80 -7.05
CA ASP A 335 -8.58 -23.83 -6.84
C ASP A 335 -7.35 -23.30 -6.08
N VAL A 336 -6.69 -24.20 -5.34
CA VAL A 336 -5.42 -23.89 -4.69
C VAL A 336 -4.37 -23.56 -5.76
N VAL A 337 -3.63 -22.47 -5.56
CA VAL A 337 -2.58 -22.00 -6.48
C VAL A 337 -1.27 -21.83 -5.72
N VAL A 338 -0.28 -22.66 -6.07
CA VAL A 338 1.10 -22.55 -5.57
C VAL A 338 1.79 -21.34 -6.24
N GLY A 339 2.60 -20.60 -5.48
CA GLY A 339 3.23 -19.35 -5.94
C GLY A 339 2.41 -18.07 -5.67
N GLY A 340 1.22 -18.19 -5.07
CA GLY A 340 0.57 -17.09 -4.34
C GLY A 340 -0.15 -16.03 -5.19
N SER A 341 -0.25 -16.18 -6.51
CA SER A 341 -1.02 -15.26 -7.36
C SER A 341 -1.94 -15.99 -8.32
N SER A 342 -3.24 -15.88 -8.07
CA SER A 342 -4.24 -16.53 -8.91
C SER A 342 -4.29 -15.97 -10.35
N ILE A 343 -4.06 -14.66 -10.52
CA ILE A 343 -4.00 -14.02 -11.85
C ILE A 343 -2.65 -14.21 -12.53
N ALA A 344 -1.55 -14.09 -11.76
CA ALA A 344 -0.22 -14.12 -12.36
C ALA A 344 0.31 -15.55 -12.55
N VAL A 345 -0.21 -16.54 -11.81
CA VAL A 345 0.22 -17.94 -11.85
C VAL A 345 -0.91 -18.86 -12.27
N GLY A 346 -2.07 -18.79 -11.59
CA GLY A 346 -3.18 -19.72 -11.80
C GLY A 346 -3.74 -19.71 -13.23
N SER A 347 -4.14 -18.54 -13.72
CA SER A 347 -4.70 -18.38 -15.07
C SER A 347 -3.74 -18.84 -16.18
N PRO A 348 -2.47 -18.37 -16.24
CA PRO A 348 -1.48 -18.90 -17.19
C PRO A 348 -1.26 -20.41 -17.10
N THR A 349 -1.24 -20.98 -15.90
CA THR A 349 -1.08 -22.43 -15.71
C THR A 349 -2.28 -23.19 -16.29
N ASN A 350 -3.49 -22.71 -16.07
CA ASN A 350 -4.69 -23.30 -16.64
C ASN A 350 -4.73 -23.20 -18.17
N MET A 351 -4.26 -22.10 -18.76
CA MET A 351 -4.04 -22.02 -20.21
C MET A 351 -3.08 -23.10 -20.71
N ALA A 352 -1.98 -23.32 -19.98
CA ALA A 352 -0.99 -24.34 -20.30
C ALA A 352 -1.57 -25.76 -20.21
N ARG A 353 -2.37 -26.02 -19.18
CA ARG A 353 -3.08 -27.30 -18.99
C ARG A 353 -4.10 -27.56 -20.09
N ILE A 354 -4.80 -26.53 -20.56
CA ILE A 354 -5.71 -26.64 -21.71
C ILE A 354 -4.90 -27.00 -22.97
N CYS A 355 -3.77 -26.34 -23.23
CA CYS A 355 -2.87 -26.71 -24.34
C CYS A 355 -2.42 -28.18 -24.22
N HIS A 356 -1.98 -28.59 -23.02
CA HIS A 356 -1.56 -29.97 -22.75
C HIS A 356 -2.68 -30.99 -22.99
N ALA A 357 -3.91 -30.64 -22.62
CA ALA A 357 -5.08 -31.50 -22.83
C ALA A 357 -5.49 -31.68 -24.29
N MET A 358 -5.02 -30.80 -25.19
CA MET A 358 -5.32 -30.81 -26.63
C MET A 358 -4.18 -31.34 -27.50
N LEU A 359 -2.94 -31.46 -26.98
CA LEU A 359 -1.78 -31.89 -27.76
C LEU A 359 -1.66 -33.43 -27.84
N SER A 360 -0.91 -33.90 -28.84
CA SER A 360 -0.47 -35.30 -28.94
C SER A 360 0.97 -35.40 -29.43
N GLY A 361 1.68 -36.43 -29.00
CA GLY A 361 3.09 -36.65 -29.30
C GLY A 361 4.05 -35.99 -28.31
N GLU A 362 5.35 -35.97 -28.66
CA GLU A 362 6.41 -35.41 -27.81
C GLU A 362 6.49 -33.88 -27.99
N ILE A 363 6.60 -33.15 -26.87
CA ILE A 363 6.76 -31.70 -26.86
C ILE A 363 8.17 -31.33 -27.30
N LYS A 364 8.30 -30.48 -28.31
CA LYS A 364 9.59 -29.97 -28.80
C LYS A 364 9.88 -28.56 -28.30
N LYS A 365 8.85 -27.71 -28.28
CA LYS A 365 9.01 -26.29 -28.00
C LYS A 365 7.79 -25.70 -27.32
N ILE A 366 8.02 -24.82 -26.35
CA ILE A 366 7.00 -24.06 -25.64
C ILE A 366 7.30 -22.57 -25.80
N GLU A 367 6.38 -21.83 -26.40
CA GLU A 367 6.44 -20.36 -26.43
C GLU A 367 5.40 -19.77 -25.47
N ILE A 368 5.87 -18.85 -24.62
CA ILE A 368 5.07 -18.20 -23.59
C ILE A 368 5.12 -16.69 -23.84
N ASP A 369 4.00 -16.13 -24.29
CA ASP A 369 3.83 -14.70 -24.50
C ASP A 369 3.14 -14.08 -23.27
N LEU A 370 3.87 -13.24 -22.52
CA LEU A 370 3.39 -12.61 -21.29
C LEU A 370 3.28 -11.09 -21.44
N THR A 371 2.24 -10.48 -20.85
CA THR A 371 2.15 -9.02 -20.71
C THR A 371 3.32 -8.45 -19.90
N VAL A 372 3.58 -7.15 -20.02
CA VAL A 372 4.67 -6.47 -19.29
C VAL A 372 4.66 -6.76 -17.77
N ASP A 373 3.48 -6.75 -17.14
CA ASP A 373 3.34 -7.06 -15.70
C ASP A 373 3.66 -8.52 -15.39
N LEU A 374 3.15 -9.47 -16.17
CA LEU A 374 3.37 -10.89 -15.95
C LEU A 374 4.80 -11.32 -16.29
N PHE A 375 5.39 -10.75 -17.33
CA PHE A 375 6.78 -10.98 -17.69
C PHE A 375 7.73 -10.52 -16.57
N SER A 376 7.38 -9.43 -15.88
CA SER A 376 8.13 -8.95 -14.71
C SER A 376 8.02 -9.92 -13.53
N ARG A 377 6.94 -10.72 -13.45
CA ARG A 377 6.68 -11.75 -12.43
C ARG A 377 7.08 -13.17 -12.86
N ARG A 378 7.92 -13.31 -13.91
CA ARG A 378 8.31 -14.61 -14.49
C ARG A 378 8.88 -15.63 -13.49
N ALA A 379 9.49 -15.16 -12.40
CA ALA A 379 10.02 -16.02 -11.35
C ALA A 379 8.96 -16.90 -10.68
N ILE A 380 7.70 -16.44 -10.60
CA ILE A 380 6.61 -17.20 -9.97
C ILE A 380 5.69 -17.90 -10.97
N ASN A 381 5.62 -17.42 -12.21
CA ASN A 381 4.64 -17.96 -13.17
C ASN A 381 5.21 -18.97 -14.16
N ILE A 382 6.48 -18.85 -14.55
CA ILE A 382 7.11 -19.80 -15.47
C ILE A 382 7.18 -21.22 -14.92
N PRO A 383 7.54 -21.46 -13.63
CA PRO A 383 7.53 -22.82 -13.09
C PRO A 383 6.13 -23.47 -13.23
N ALA A 384 5.09 -22.70 -12.93
CA ALA A 384 3.70 -23.15 -12.97
C ALA A 384 3.19 -23.38 -14.40
N ILE A 385 3.52 -22.48 -15.33
CA ILE A 385 3.18 -22.64 -16.75
C ILE A 385 3.83 -23.90 -17.30
N LEU A 386 5.09 -24.15 -16.97
CA LEU A 386 5.83 -25.31 -17.48
C LEU A 386 5.30 -26.62 -16.91
N MET A 387 4.98 -26.70 -15.61
CA MET A 387 4.35 -27.92 -15.07
C MET A 387 2.98 -28.19 -15.72
N GLY A 388 2.20 -27.14 -15.97
CA GLY A 388 0.90 -27.26 -16.64
C GLY A 388 1.03 -27.66 -18.11
N ALA A 389 2.02 -27.12 -18.82
CA ALA A 389 2.27 -27.40 -20.23
C ALA A 389 2.83 -28.81 -20.46
N ILE A 390 3.78 -29.24 -19.63
CA ILE A 390 4.53 -30.48 -19.83
C ILE A 390 3.78 -31.69 -19.26
N TYR A 391 3.18 -31.55 -18.07
CA TYR A 391 2.59 -32.67 -17.33
C TYR A 391 1.08 -32.54 -17.12
N GLY A 392 0.45 -31.46 -17.59
CA GLY A 392 -0.96 -31.17 -17.29
C GLY A 392 -1.22 -30.91 -15.80
N ALA A 393 -0.16 -30.67 -15.02
CA ALA A 393 -0.21 -30.56 -13.57
C ALA A 393 -1.16 -29.44 -13.13
N ARG A 394 -1.90 -29.69 -12.05
CA ARG A 394 -2.84 -28.74 -11.46
C ARG A 394 -2.10 -27.59 -10.78
N THR A 395 -2.77 -26.47 -10.58
CA THR A 395 -2.21 -25.28 -9.90
C THR A 395 -1.87 -25.54 -8.43
N ASP A 396 -2.40 -26.62 -7.85
CA ASP A 396 -2.22 -27.04 -6.46
C ASP A 396 -1.01 -27.99 -6.27
N ASP A 397 -0.34 -28.39 -7.36
CA ASP A 397 0.80 -29.30 -7.34
C ASP A 397 2.10 -28.59 -6.94
N SER A 398 2.29 -28.48 -5.62
CA SER A 398 3.46 -27.81 -5.02
C SER A 398 4.76 -28.56 -5.30
N GLU A 399 4.70 -29.89 -5.32
CA GLU A 399 5.88 -30.71 -5.57
C GLU A 399 6.41 -30.48 -6.99
N MET A 400 5.53 -30.52 -7.98
CA MET A 400 5.89 -30.26 -9.36
C MET A 400 6.35 -28.82 -9.57
N TYR A 401 5.68 -27.84 -8.97
CA TYR A 401 6.07 -26.43 -9.05
C TYR A 401 7.52 -26.19 -8.60
N HIS A 402 7.96 -26.84 -7.53
CA HIS A 402 9.31 -26.69 -7.00
C HIS A 402 10.37 -27.51 -7.76
N LYS A 403 9.99 -28.66 -8.33
CA LYS A 403 10.92 -29.59 -9.00
C LYS A 403 11.02 -29.43 -10.50
N ILE A 404 10.14 -28.64 -11.15
CA ILE A 404 10.03 -28.59 -12.62
C ILE A 404 11.36 -28.35 -13.36
N PHE A 405 12.26 -27.54 -12.80
CA PHE A 405 13.58 -27.28 -13.40
C PHE A 405 14.63 -28.36 -13.13
N GLU A 406 14.36 -29.29 -12.21
CA GLU A 406 15.22 -30.43 -11.89
C GLU A 406 14.89 -31.65 -12.77
N LEU A 407 13.68 -31.70 -13.32
CA LEU A 407 13.20 -32.82 -14.13
C LEU A 407 13.94 -32.90 -15.47
N PRO A 408 14.27 -34.11 -15.97
CA PRO A 408 15.08 -34.27 -17.17
C PRO A 408 14.36 -33.82 -18.45
N GLU A 409 13.03 -33.91 -18.52
CA GLU A 409 12.25 -33.60 -19.72
C GLU A 409 12.38 -32.13 -20.16
N ILE A 410 12.47 -31.20 -19.20
CA ILE A 410 12.61 -29.77 -19.51
C ILE A 410 13.90 -29.45 -20.27
N LYS A 411 14.95 -30.27 -20.10
CA LYS A 411 16.25 -30.09 -20.77
C LYS A 411 16.17 -30.37 -22.27
N ASN A 412 15.15 -31.10 -22.71
CA ASN A 412 14.95 -31.50 -24.10
C ASN A 412 13.90 -30.63 -24.81
N ILE A 413 13.33 -29.63 -24.13
CA ILE A 413 12.29 -28.75 -24.66
C ILE A 413 12.86 -27.34 -24.85
N GLU A 414 12.72 -26.78 -26.04
CA GLU A 414 13.03 -25.37 -26.27
C GLU A 414 11.97 -24.48 -25.61
N VAL A 415 12.35 -23.70 -24.59
CA VAL A 415 11.43 -22.77 -23.92
C VAL A 415 11.77 -21.33 -24.28
N LYS A 416 10.80 -20.63 -24.88
CA LYS A 416 10.92 -19.22 -25.25
C LYS A 416 9.90 -18.37 -24.51
N ILE A 417 10.37 -17.33 -23.82
CA ILE A 417 9.52 -16.43 -23.03
C ILE A 417 9.59 -15.04 -23.65
N ASN A 418 8.45 -14.54 -24.14
CA ASN A 418 8.35 -13.27 -24.84
C ASN A 418 7.59 -12.24 -23.99
N LYS A 419 8.03 -10.98 -24.09
CA LYS A 419 7.28 -9.84 -23.55
C LYS A 419 6.36 -9.28 -24.63
N VAL A 420 5.08 -9.14 -24.32
CA VAL A 420 4.06 -8.59 -25.23
C VAL A 420 3.45 -7.34 -24.62
N ASP A 421 3.24 -6.31 -25.45
CA ASP A 421 2.74 -5.00 -25.02
C ASP A 421 1.22 -4.84 -25.22
N ILE A 422 0.51 -5.97 -25.30
CA ILE A 422 -0.95 -5.99 -25.47
C ILE A 422 -1.57 -6.20 -24.09
N PRO A 423 -2.41 -5.27 -23.59
CA PRO A 423 -2.99 -5.38 -22.26
C PRO A 423 -3.79 -6.68 -22.08
N GLN A 424 -3.60 -7.31 -20.92
CA GLN A 424 -4.30 -8.53 -20.46
C GLN A 424 -4.09 -9.80 -21.29
N VAL A 425 -3.41 -9.75 -22.44
CA VAL A 425 -3.24 -10.89 -23.34
C VAL A 425 -2.09 -11.79 -22.91
N GLN A 426 -2.37 -13.09 -22.87
CA GLN A 426 -1.36 -14.13 -22.77
C GLN A 426 -1.55 -15.15 -23.87
N ARG A 427 -0.45 -15.75 -24.32
CA ARG A 427 -0.51 -16.87 -25.27
C ARG A 427 0.47 -17.95 -24.90
N ILE A 428 0.01 -19.18 -24.94
CA ILE A 428 0.84 -20.35 -24.76
C ILE A 428 0.74 -21.17 -26.02
N ARG A 429 1.89 -21.47 -26.63
CA ARG A 429 2.01 -22.35 -27.80
C ARG A 429 2.88 -23.53 -27.42
N ILE A 430 2.39 -24.73 -27.70
CA ILE A 430 3.14 -25.97 -27.52
C ILE A 430 3.26 -26.64 -28.88
N GLU A 431 4.48 -26.73 -29.40
CA GLU A 431 4.80 -27.47 -30.61
C GLU A 431 5.13 -28.92 -30.24
N ALA A 432 4.37 -29.87 -30.79
CA ALA A 432 4.54 -31.30 -30.55
C ALA A 432 4.80 -32.09 -31.85
N THR A 433 5.23 -33.34 -31.75
CA THR A 433 5.53 -34.18 -32.93
C THR A 433 4.32 -34.49 -33.79
N GLU A 434 3.12 -34.56 -33.22
CA GLU A 434 1.90 -34.91 -33.92
C GLU A 434 0.92 -33.73 -33.95
N THR A 435 0.36 -33.37 -32.80
CA THR A 435 -0.65 -32.30 -32.69
C THR A 435 -0.16 -31.21 -31.76
N SER A 436 0.12 -30.04 -32.33
CA SER A 436 0.46 -28.83 -31.58
C SER A 436 -0.80 -28.15 -31.05
N ALA A 437 -0.67 -27.42 -29.95
CA ALA A 437 -1.77 -26.72 -29.30
C ALA A 437 -1.41 -25.26 -28.99
N MET A 438 -2.42 -24.39 -29.01
CA MET A 438 -2.28 -22.98 -28.65
C MET A 438 -3.53 -22.50 -27.91
N VAL A 439 -3.33 -21.66 -26.90
CA VAL A 439 -4.40 -20.91 -26.24
C VAL A 439 -3.98 -19.44 -26.14
N ASP A 440 -4.79 -18.55 -26.71
CA ASP A 440 -4.74 -17.10 -26.54
C ASP A 440 -5.90 -16.71 -25.62
N ALA A 441 -5.59 -16.12 -24.47
CA ALA A 441 -6.61 -15.75 -23.50
C ALA A 441 -6.29 -14.44 -22.78
N LYS A 442 -7.35 -13.79 -22.29
CA LYS A 442 -7.24 -12.69 -21.34
C LYS A 442 -7.21 -13.22 -19.93
N ASN A 443 -6.36 -12.61 -19.11
CA ASN A 443 -6.22 -12.98 -17.71
C ASN A 443 -7.43 -12.61 -16.87
N ARG A 444 -7.83 -13.52 -15.96
CA ARG A 444 -8.90 -13.30 -14.99
C ARG A 444 -8.47 -13.84 -13.62
N GLY A 445 -8.79 -13.11 -12.55
CA GLY A 445 -8.49 -13.56 -11.19
C GLY A 445 -9.27 -14.84 -10.85
N GLY A 446 -8.74 -15.69 -9.97
CA GLY A 446 -9.36 -16.96 -9.59
C GLY A 446 -8.87 -18.19 -10.39
N GLY A 447 -7.82 -18.05 -11.21
CA GLY A 447 -7.35 -19.12 -12.10
C GLY A 447 -8.20 -19.27 -13.37
N ARG A 448 -9.20 -18.41 -13.52
CA ARG A 448 -10.14 -18.37 -14.65
C ARG A 448 -9.46 -17.88 -15.91
N VAL A 449 -9.99 -18.25 -17.06
CA VAL A 449 -9.43 -17.88 -18.37
C VAL A 449 -10.53 -17.32 -19.26
N ALA A 450 -10.24 -16.25 -20.00
CA ALA A 450 -11.14 -15.75 -21.04
C ALA A 450 -10.52 -16.02 -22.41
N ILE A 451 -10.85 -17.16 -23.00
CA ILE A 451 -10.23 -17.68 -24.22
C ILE A 451 -10.69 -16.83 -25.41
N VAL A 452 -9.73 -16.21 -26.10
CA VAL A 452 -9.96 -15.39 -27.28
C VAL A 452 -9.83 -16.24 -28.56
N ASP A 453 -8.81 -17.08 -28.62
CA ASP A 453 -8.54 -17.98 -29.73
C ASP A 453 -7.79 -19.23 -29.25
N ALA A 454 -7.88 -20.33 -29.99
CA ALA A 454 -7.15 -21.55 -29.67
C ALA A 454 -6.91 -22.42 -30.90
N GLN A 455 -5.81 -23.17 -30.88
CA GLN A 455 -5.51 -24.23 -31.83
C GLN A 455 -5.46 -25.58 -31.12
N PRO A 456 -6.04 -26.65 -31.71
CA PRO A 456 -6.57 -26.73 -33.08
C PRO A 456 -7.93 -26.05 -33.32
N SER A 457 -8.74 -25.82 -32.27
CA SER A 457 -9.92 -24.94 -32.36
C SER A 457 -10.38 -24.40 -31.01
N LEU A 458 -11.11 -23.28 -31.00
CA LEU A 458 -11.77 -22.74 -29.80
C LEU A 458 -12.70 -23.76 -29.14
N LYS A 459 -13.44 -24.54 -29.93
CA LYS A 459 -14.36 -25.56 -29.43
C LYS A 459 -13.64 -26.63 -28.62
N GLU A 460 -12.48 -27.09 -29.10
CA GLU A 460 -11.68 -28.09 -28.40
C GLU A 460 -11.09 -27.54 -27.11
N ALA A 461 -10.66 -26.28 -27.10
CA ALA A 461 -10.18 -25.62 -25.89
C ALA A 461 -11.25 -25.51 -24.81
N LEU A 462 -12.50 -25.21 -25.19
CA LEU A 462 -13.64 -25.17 -24.26
C LEU A 462 -13.97 -26.56 -23.70
N ILE A 463 -13.96 -27.60 -24.54
CA ILE A 463 -14.16 -28.99 -24.09
C ILE A 463 -13.04 -29.43 -23.14
N ALA A 464 -11.80 -29.09 -23.46
CA ALA A 464 -10.65 -29.38 -22.60
C ALA A 464 -10.76 -28.64 -21.25
N ALA A 465 -11.15 -27.37 -21.25
CA ALA A 465 -11.36 -26.58 -20.04
C ALA A 465 -12.45 -27.20 -19.15
N GLU A 466 -13.61 -27.55 -19.72
CA GLU A 466 -14.71 -28.21 -19.00
C GLU A 466 -14.26 -29.53 -18.37
N ARG A 467 -13.56 -30.39 -19.13
CA ARG A 467 -13.01 -31.66 -18.64
C ARG A 467 -12.03 -31.47 -17.47
N LEU A 468 -11.25 -30.40 -17.51
CA LEU A 468 -10.25 -30.08 -16.48
C LEU A 468 -10.85 -29.33 -15.28
N GLY A 469 -12.14 -28.98 -15.31
CA GLY A 469 -12.81 -28.17 -14.29
C GLY A 469 -12.34 -26.72 -14.28
N ILE A 470 -11.82 -26.20 -15.39
CA ILE A 470 -11.32 -24.83 -15.51
C ILE A 470 -12.48 -23.92 -15.91
N GLU A 471 -12.77 -22.92 -15.07
CA GLU A 471 -13.81 -21.93 -15.35
C GLU A 471 -13.37 -20.97 -16.47
N VAL A 472 -14.15 -20.96 -17.56
CA VAL A 472 -14.00 -20.03 -18.69
C VAL A 472 -15.02 -18.91 -18.56
N VAL A 473 -14.56 -17.67 -18.69
CA VAL A 473 -15.40 -16.46 -18.63
C VAL A 473 -15.21 -15.58 -19.87
N ASP A 474 -16.05 -14.58 -20.06
CA ASP A 474 -15.98 -13.66 -21.21
C ASP A 474 -14.87 -12.58 -21.11
#